data_AF-A0A849RMX1-F1
#
_entry.id   AF-A0A849RMX1-F1
#
_cell.length_a   1.000
_cell.length_b   1.000
_cell.length_c   1.000
_cell.angle_alpha   90.00
_cell.angle_beta   90.00
_cell.angle_gamma   90.00
#
_symmetry.space_group_name_H-M   'P 1'
#
loop_
_entity.id
_entity.type
_entity.pdbx_description
1 polymer ?
#
loop_
_entity_poly.entity_id
_entity_poly.type
_entity_poly.pdbx_seq_one_letter_code
_entity_poly.pdbx_strand_id
1 'polypeptide(L)'
;MTEITAPRPVSFAALVQQFFTEYLINQRALSPPTIASYRDAMLLFLDFARHRLGKMPTALNLNDIRQDLILAYLDHLEQERQNSVRSRNLRLTALRAFLKFAARRDITSFFVIEQALGVPMKRFERPMLGFLTRDEMLAVIGQPGDTWTSQRDHLLLAMLYNTGARVSEIIGVKVGDVVLGESACVHLRGKGRKQRSTPLWKSTVHEIGVWLRRNPSLGTDAALLPNRDGNLMTRCNVTQRLNIAVDRAAQAHKSLSKRKISPHTIRHTTAMHLLQSGVAFSVIALWLGHESTTTTHRYVEADLAMKEKALARLQEPETLLCCYHPADDELMQFLKDL
;
A
#
# COMPACT_ATOMS: atom_id res chain seq x y z
N MET A 1 2.09 -49.54 -34.09
CA MET A 1 2.02 -48.06 -34.13
C MET A 1 1.06 -47.64 -33.04
N THR A 2 1.60 -47.24 -31.89
CA THR A 2 0.80 -46.73 -30.78
C THR A 2 0.35 -45.33 -31.16
N GLU A 3 -0.94 -45.14 -31.40
CA GLU A 3 -1.51 -43.81 -31.61
C GLU A 3 -1.14 -42.94 -30.41
N ILE A 4 -0.24 -41.97 -30.63
CA ILE A 4 0.01 -40.89 -29.67
C ILE A 4 -1.27 -40.07 -29.68
N THR A 5 -2.20 -40.42 -28.79
CA THR A 5 -3.43 -39.65 -28.59
C THR A 5 -2.99 -38.27 -28.12
N ALA A 6 -3.21 -37.25 -28.95
CA ALA A 6 -2.93 -35.87 -28.55
C ALA A 6 -3.64 -35.60 -27.20
N PRO A 7 -2.95 -34.99 -26.21
CA PRO A 7 -3.53 -34.76 -24.90
C PRO A 7 -4.84 -33.97 -25.07
N ARG A 8 -5.94 -34.48 -24.51
CA ARG A 8 -7.23 -33.79 -24.56
C ARG A 8 -7.06 -32.38 -24.00
N PRO A 9 -7.55 -31.34 -24.69
CA PRO A 9 -7.42 -29.97 -24.21
C PRO A 9 -8.09 -29.86 -22.84
N VAL A 10 -7.33 -29.36 -21.86
CA VAL A 10 -7.83 -29.15 -20.50
C VAL A 10 -8.94 -28.12 -20.58
N SER A 11 -10.12 -28.44 -20.02
CA SER A 11 -11.26 -27.51 -20.05
C SER A 11 -10.92 -26.22 -19.31
N PHE A 12 -11.55 -25.12 -19.70
CA PHE A 12 -11.36 -23.83 -19.03
C PHE A 12 -11.61 -23.91 -17.52
N ALA A 13 -12.69 -24.58 -17.11
CA ALA A 13 -13.01 -24.78 -15.70
C ALA A 13 -11.91 -25.52 -14.94
N ALA A 14 -11.32 -26.57 -15.55
CA ALA A 14 -10.20 -27.30 -14.97
C ALA A 14 -8.95 -26.41 -14.86
N LEU A 15 -8.66 -25.57 -15.86
CA LEU A 15 -7.56 -24.60 -15.78
C LEU A 15 -7.76 -23.59 -14.64
N VAL A 16 -8.98 -23.07 -14.46
CA VAL A 16 -9.29 -22.16 -13.35
C VAL A 16 -9.09 -22.87 -12.00
N GLN A 17 -9.56 -24.11 -11.86
CA GLN A 17 -9.38 -24.89 -10.64
C GLN A 17 -7.89 -25.12 -10.33
N GLN A 18 -7.12 -25.63 -11.30
CA GLN A 18 -5.69 -25.87 -11.15
C GLN A 18 -4.91 -24.58 -10.86
N PHE A 19 -5.34 -23.45 -11.42
CA PHE A 19 -4.74 -22.15 -11.12
C PHE A 19 -4.85 -21.84 -9.62
N PHE A 20 -6.00 -22.03 -9.00
CA PHE A 20 -6.17 -21.75 -7.56
C PHE A 20 -5.52 -22.81 -6.66
N THR A 21 -5.73 -24.10 -6.94
CA THR A 21 -5.29 -25.20 -6.06
C THR A 21 -3.82 -25.54 -6.24
N GLU A 22 -3.38 -25.79 -7.47
CA GLU A 22 -1.99 -26.21 -7.71
C GLU A 22 -1.07 -25.01 -7.78
N TYR A 23 -1.43 -23.98 -8.56
CA TYR A 23 -0.49 -22.89 -8.84
C TYR A 23 -0.40 -21.88 -7.70
N LEU A 24 -1.52 -21.27 -7.28
CA LEU A 24 -1.48 -20.23 -6.26
C LEU A 24 -1.21 -20.78 -4.85
N ILE A 25 -1.84 -21.90 -4.47
CA ILE A 25 -1.66 -22.51 -3.16
C ILE A 25 -0.36 -23.34 -3.12
N ASN A 26 -0.20 -24.37 -3.96
CA ASN A 26 0.92 -25.31 -3.81
C ASN A 26 2.24 -24.77 -4.36
N GLN A 27 2.26 -24.24 -5.59
CA GLN A 27 3.51 -23.85 -6.27
C GLN A 27 4.02 -22.45 -5.88
N ARG A 28 3.10 -21.50 -5.66
CA ARG A 28 3.44 -20.12 -5.31
C ARG A 28 3.34 -19.84 -3.80
N ALA A 29 2.71 -20.74 -3.03
CA ALA A 29 2.52 -20.60 -1.59
C ALA A 29 2.02 -19.20 -1.18
N LEU A 30 1.06 -18.65 -1.94
CA LEU A 30 0.56 -17.31 -1.71
C LEU A 30 -0.25 -17.24 -0.42
N SER A 31 -0.25 -16.07 0.21
CA SER A 31 -1.03 -15.88 1.44
C SER A 31 -2.55 -15.95 1.16
N PRO A 32 -3.37 -16.40 2.12
CA PRO A 32 -4.82 -16.49 1.95
C PRO A 32 -5.49 -15.19 1.48
N PRO A 33 -5.10 -13.99 1.96
CA PRO A 33 -5.66 -12.73 1.44
C PRO A 33 -5.29 -12.45 -0.01
N THR A 34 -4.11 -12.91 -0.46
CA THR A 34 -3.69 -12.76 -1.86
C THR A 34 -4.53 -13.67 -2.74
N ILE A 35 -4.76 -14.91 -2.31
CA ILE A 35 -5.63 -15.87 -3.01
C ILE A 35 -7.06 -15.33 -3.10
N ALA A 36 -7.60 -14.80 -2.00
CA ALA A 36 -8.92 -14.17 -1.98
C ALA A 36 -9.02 -13.02 -3.01
N SER A 37 -8.01 -12.15 -3.08
CA SER A 37 -7.98 -11.06 -4.07
C SER A 37 -7.99 -11.57 -5.52
N TYR A 38 -7.31 -12.68 -5.81
CA TYR A 38 -7.30 -13.29 -7.15
C TYR A 38 -8.65 -13.95 -7.46
N ARG A 39 -9.23 -14.64 -6.48
CA ARG A 39 -10.56 -15.26 -6.57
C ARG A 39 -11.62 -14.21 -6.87
N ASP A 40 -11.64 -13.11 -6.11
CA ASP A 40 -12.65 -12.07 -6.25
C ASP A 40 -12.51 -11.33 -7.60
N ALA A 41 -11.28 -11.15 -8.10
CA ALA A 41 -11.03 -10.64 -9.45
C ALA A 41 -11.56 -11.59 -10.53
N MET A 42 -11.33 -12.91 -10.36
CA MET A 42 -11.81 -13.92 -11.31
C MET A 42 -13.33 -14.02 -11.31
N LEU A 43 -13.98 -14.03 -10.14
CA LEU A 43 -15.44 -14.06 -10.03
C LEU A 43 -16.10 -12.88 -10.74
N LEU A 44 -15.58 -11.66 -10.52
CA LEU A 44 -16.08 -10.46 -11.20
C LEU A 44 -15.91 -10.53 -12.72
N PHE A 45 -14.79 -11.07 -13.20
CA PHE A 45 -14.56 -11.25 -14.63
C PHE A 45 -15.52 -12.28 -15.23
N LEU A 46 -15.70 -13.43 -14.58
CA LEU A 46 -16.58 -14.50 -15.06
C LEU A 46 -18.05 -14.08 -15.08
N ASP A 47 -18.49 -13.32 -14.08
CA ASP A 47 -19.85 -12.77 -14.04
C ASP A 47 -20.07 -11.77 -15.19
N PHE A 48 -19.11 -10.88 -15.44
CA PHE A 48 -19.15 -9.98 -16.59
C PHE A 48 -19.17 -10.74 -17.92
N ALA A 49 -18.28 -11.72 -18.10
CA ALA A 49 -18.18 -12.52 -19.31
C ALA A 49 -19.49 -13.29 -19.59
N ARG A 50 -20.14 -13.81 -18.53
CA ARG A 50 -21.45 -14.46 -18.62
C ARG A 50 -22.50 -13.53 -19.22
N HIS A 51 -22.61 -12.30 -18.71
CA HIS A 51 -23.58 -11.34 -19.22
C HIS A 51 -23.24 -10.86 -20.63
N ARG A 52 -21.97 -10.66 -20.94
CA ARG A 52 -21.53 -10.13 -22.24
C ARG A 52 -21.63 -11.16 -23.37
N LEU A 53 -21.32 -12.43 -23.10
CA LEU A 53 -21.29 -13.50 -24.10
C LEU A 53 -22.56 -14.37 -24.11
N GLY A 54 -23.42 -14.26 -23.08
CA GLY A 54 -24.57 -15.14 -22.91
C GLY A 54 -24.22 -16.60 -22.60
N LYS A 55 -22.95 -16.88 -22.25
CA LYS A 55 -22.44 -18.23 -21.95
C LYS A 55 -22.28 -18.43 -20.45
N MET A 56 -22.61 -19.62 -19.94
CA MET A 56 -22.27 -19.98 -18.57
C MET A 56 -20.75 -20.06 -18.39
N PRO A 57 -20.18 -19.70 -17.22
CA PRO A 57 -18.74 -19.78 -16.97
C PRO A 57 -18.12 -21.16 -17.23
N THR A 58 -18.90 -22.23 -17.05
CA THR A 58 -18.50 -23.63 -17.33
C THR A 58 -18.40 -23.95 -18.82
N ALA A 59 -19.05 -23.16 -19.68
CA ALA A 59 -19.05 -23.31 -21.13
C ALA A 59 -18.10 -22.32 -21.84
N LEU A 60 -17.35 -21.52 -21.07
CA LEU A 60 -16.32 -20.63 -21.62
C LEU A 60 -15.10 -21.42 -22.05
N ASN A 61 -14.46 -20.94 -23.12
CA ASN A 61 -13.19 -21.45 -23.62
C ASN A 61 -12.14 -20.33 -23.58
N LEU A 62 -10.84 -20.68 -23.61
CA LEU A 62 -9.78 -19.66 -23.66
C LEU A 62 -9.89 -18.75 -24.89
N ASN A 63 -10.40 -19.28 -26.01
CA ASN A 63 -10.66 -18.52 -27.24
C ASN A 63 -11.78 -17.47 -27.09
N ASP A 64 -12.62 -17.56 -26.05
CA ASP A 64 -13.61 -16.53 -25.73
C ASP A 64 -12.97 -15.33 -25.00
N ILE A 65 -11.80 -15.51 -24.37
CA ILE A 65 -11.10 -14.48 -23.58
C ILE A 65 -10.18 -13.67 -24.48
N ARG A 66 -10.82 -12.91 -25.38
CA ARG A 66 -10.14 -12.06 -26.35
C ARG A 66 -9.87 -10.66 -25.78
N GLN A 67 -9.00 -9.93 -26.47
CA GLN A 67 -8.61 -8.57 -26.09
C GLN A 67 -9.81 -7.62 -25.92
N ASP A 68 -10.80 -7.69 -26.81
CA ASP A 68 -12.03 -6.90 -26.80
C ASP A 68 -12.90 -7.17 -25.57
N LEU A 69 -13.04 -8.45 -25.16
CA LEU A 69 -13.76 -8.80 -23.93
C LEU A 69 -13.06 -8.23 -22.69
N ILE A 70 -11.72 -8.31 -22.65
CA ILE A 70 -10.96 -7.76 -21.52
C ILE A 70 -11.08 -6.25 -21.48
N LEU A 71 -10.97 -5.55 -22.61
CA LEU A 71 -11.15 -4.09 -22.66
C LEU A 71 -12.56 -3.70 -22.18
N ALA A 72 -13.60 -4.36 -22.69
CA ALA A 72 -14.97 -4.13 -22.26
C ALA A 72 -15.17 -4.39 -20.75
N TYR A 73 -14.54 -5.44 -20.20
CA TYR A 73 -14.56 -5.72 -18.76
C TYR A 73 -13.91 -4.58 -17.96
N LEU A 74 -12.75 -4.11 -18.42
CA LEU A 74 -12.03 -3.05 -17.74
C LEU A 74 -12.78 -1.71 -17.78
N ASP A 75 -13.49 -1.44 -18.88
CA ASP A 75 -14.35 -0.26 -19.00
C ASP A 75 -15.58 -0.38 -18.10
N HIS A 76 -16.23 -1.56 -18.04
CA HIS A 76 -17.30 -1.85 -17.09
C HIS A 76 -16.86 -1.62 -15.63
N LEU A 77 -15.63 -2.05 -15.28
CA LEU A 77 -15.09 -1.83 -13.94
C LEU A 77 -14.97 -0.34 -13.59
N GLU A 78 -14.61 0.51 -14.55
CA GLU A 78 -14.47 1.96 -14.33
C GLU A 78 -15.82 2.68 -14.39
N GLN A 79 -16.60 2.46 -15.44
CA GLN A 79 -17.80 3.25 -15.75
C GLN A 79 -19.03 2.80 -14.96
N GLU A 80 -19.24 1.49 -14.82
CA GLU A 80 -20.45 0.99 -14.15
C GLU A 80 -20.18 0.72 -12.67
N ARG A 81 -19.04 0.10 -12.36
CA ARG A 81 -18.66 -0.22 -10.98
C ARG A 81 -17.86 0.87 -10.26
N GLN A 82 -17.57 1.98 -10.94
CA GLN A 82 -16.94 3.18 -10.35
C GLN A 82 -15.61 2.85 -9.64
N ASN A 83 -14.86 1.86 -10.13
CA ASN A 83 -13.58 1.50 -9.54
C ASN A 83 -12.49 2.45 -10.00
N SER A 84 -11.60 2.80 -9.08
CA SER A 84 -10.37 3.50 -9.46
C SER A 84 -9.54 2.72 -10.48
N VAL A 85 -8.78 3.44 -11.30
CA VAL A 85 -7.82 2.86 -12.27
C VAL A 85 -6.84 1.90 -11.59
N ARG A 86 -6.47 2.17 -10.34
CA ARG A 86 -5.60 1.29 -9.55
C ARG A 86 -6.26 -0.07 -9.28
N SER A 87 -7.52 -0.07 -8.83
CA SER A 87 -8.29 -1.30 -8.58
C SER A 87 -8.54 -2.07 -9.88
N ARG A 88 -8.85 -1.37 -10.98
CA ARG A 88 -8.95 -1.93 -12.33
C ARG A 88 -7.67 -2.66 -12.73
N ASN A 89 -6.51 -2.00 -12.64
CA ASN A 89 -5.22 -2.59 -13.02
C ASN A 89 -4.83 -3.77 -12.12
N LEU A 90 -5.21 -3.75 -10.84
CA LEU A 90 -4.99 -4.88 -9.93
C LEU A 90 -5.79 -6.12 -10.40
N ARG A 91 -7.05 -5.94 -10.80
CA ARG A 91 -7.87 -7.03 -11.36
C ARG A 91 -7.31 -7.55 -12.69
N LEU A 92 -6.85 -6.64 -13.57
CA LEU A 92 -6.14 -7.04 -14.80
C LEU A 92 -4.88 -7.86 -14.50
N THR A 93 -4.16 -7.56 -13.42
CA THR A 93 -2.97 -8.32 -13.02
C THR A 93 -3.32 -9.76 -12.64
N ALA A 94 -4.43 -9.98 -11.92
CA ALA A 94 -4.91 -11.32 -11.59
C ALA A 94 -5.30 -12.09 -12.87
N LEU A 95 -6.00 -11.45 -13.81
CA LEU A 95 -6.38 -12.06 -15.09
C LEU A 95 -5.15 -12.43 -15.93
N ARG A 96 -4.17 -11.52 -16.04
CA ARG A 96 -2.89 -11.79 -16.71
C ARG A 96 -2.12 -12.94 -16.09
N ALA A 97 -2.14 -13.06 -14.75
CA ALA A 97 -1.50 -14.18 -14.06
C ALA A 97 -2.14 -15.53 -14.41
N PHE A 98 -3.48 -15.56 -14.49
CA PHE A 98 -4.22 -16.73 -14.95
C PHE A 98 -3.92 -17.06 -16.42
N LEU A 99 -3.96 -16.07 -17.32
CA LEU A 99 -3.68 -16.26 -18.75
C LEU A 99 -2.26 -16.80 -18.99
N LYS A 100 -1.25 -16.27 -18.28
CA LYS A 100 0.13 -16.80 -18.33
C LYS A 100 0.24 -18.24 -17.83
N PHE A 101 -0.57 -18.60 -16.83
CA PHE A 101 -0.65 -19.98 -16.35
C PHE A 101 -1.29 -20.90 -17.39
N ALA A 102 -2.40 -20.45 -18.01
CA ALA A 102 -3.13 -21.19 -19.03
C ALA A 102 -2.31 -21.40 -20.31
N ALA A 103 -1.55 -20.39 -20.75
CA ALA A 103 -0.69 -20.46 -21.94
C ALA A 103 0.35 -21.58 -21.90
N ARG A 104 0.78 -21.99 -20.70
CA ARG A 104 1.75 -23.07 -20.50
C ARG A 104 1.11 -24.46 -20.56
N ARG A 105 -0.22 -24.55 -20.49
CA ARG A 105 -0.98 -25.81 -20.43
C ARG A 105 -1.81 -26.05 -21.68
N ASP A 106 -2.24 -24.98 -22.35
CA ASP A 106 -2.92 -25.06 -23.63
C ASP A 106 -2.17 -24.24 -24.69
N ILE A 107 -1.41 -24.96 -25.51
CA ILE A 107 -0.63 -24.39 -26.61
C ILE A 107 -1.55 -23.92 -27.75
N THR A 108 -2.71 -24.55 -27.93
CA THR A 108 -3.63 -24.22 -29.03
C THR A 108 -4.21 -22.82 -28.90
N SER A 109 -4.40 -22.37 -27.66
CA SER A 109 -4.90 -21.03 -27.33
C SER A 109 -3.79 -19.98 -27.18
N PHE A 110 -2.52 -20.33 -27.39
CA PHE A 110 -1.37 -19.45 -27.10
C PHE A 110 -1.46 -18.10 -27.83
N PHE A 111 -1.82 -18.11 -29.12
CA PHE A 111 -1.94 -16.89 -29.92
C PHE A 111 -3.02 -15.93 -29.37
N VAL A 112 -4.20 -16.46 -29.01
CA VAL A 112 -5.28 -15.65 -28.42
C VAL A 112 -4.87 -15.10 -27.06
N ILE A 113 -4.17 -15.91 -26.26
CA ILE A 113 -3.67 -15.50 -24.95
C ILE A 113 -2.63 -14.37 -25.07
N GLU A 114 -1.68 -14.45 -26.01
CA GLU A 114 -0.69 -13.41 -26.23
C GLU A 114 -1.35 -12.06 -26.59
N GLN A 115 -2.36 -12.08 -27.46
CA GLN A 115 -3.15 -10.86 -27.76
C GLN A 115 -3.85 -10.30 -26.52
N ALA A 116 -4.48 -11.18 -25.72
CA ALA A 116 -5.13 -10.80 -24.47
C ALA A 116 -4.16 -10.23 -23.43
N LEU A 117 -2.93 -10.76 -23.36
CA LEU A 117 -1.86 -10.25 -22.49
C LEU A 117 -1.37 -8.86 -22.93
N GLY A 118 -1.52 -8.52 -24.22
CA GLY A 118 -1.21 -7.22 -24.80
C GLY A 118 -2.04 -6.04 -24.27
N VAL A 119 -3.20 -6.29 -23.63
CA VAL A 119 -4.04 -5.21 -23.06
C VAL A 119 -3.25 -4.38 -22.04
N PRO A 120 -2.95 -3.09 -22.30
CA PRO A 120 -2.07 -2.31 -21.45
C PRO A 120 -2.73 -1.94 -20.10
N MET A 121 -1.89 -1.71 -19.09
CA MET A 121 -2.34 -1.07 -17.86
C MET A 121 -2.60 0.41 -18.11
N LYS A 122 -3.74 0.92 -17.64
CA LYS A 122 -4.08 2.35 -17.78
C LYS A 122 -3.22 3.15 -16.80
N ARG A 123 -2.56 4.21 -17.29
CA ARG A 123 -1.82 5.13 -16.44
C ARG A 123 -2.80 5.84 -15.50
N PHE A 124 -2.34 6.12 -14.30
CA PHE A 124 -3.13 6.85 -13.31
C PHE A 124 -2.22 7.79 -12.55
N GLU A 125 -2.77 8.95 -12.20
CA GLU A 125 -2.11 9.87 -11.30
C GLU A 125 -1.93 9.21 -9.94
N ARG A 126 -0.69 9.28 -9.46
CA ARG A 126 -0.35 8.81 -8.12
C ARG A 126 -0.42 10.06 -7.24
N PRO A 127 -1.47 10.23 -6.43
CA PRO A 127 -1.53 11.40 -5.57
C PRO A 127 -0.31 11.40 -4.66
N MET A 128 0.31 12.57 -4.48
CA MET A 128 1.36 12.74 -3.49
C MET A 128 0.77 12.35 -2.15
N LEU A 129 1.35 11.33 -1.51
CA LEU A 129 0.86 10.88 -0.21
C LEU A 129 1.10 12.01 0.79
N GLY A 130 0.04 12.62 1.29
CA GLY A 130 0.18 13.55 2.40
C GLY A 130 0.67 12.82 3.64
N PHE A 131 1.74 13.32 4.26
CA PHE A 131 2.17 12.93 5.60
C PHE A 131 1.68 13.95 6.63
N LEU A 132 1.69 13.57 7.91
CA LEU A 132 1.31 14.47 9.00
C LEU A 132 2.53 15.29 9.41
N THR A 133 2.35 16.56 9.76
CA THR A 133 3.43 17.32 10.41
C THR A 133 3.73 16.74 11.79
N ARG A 134 4.84 17.15 12.40
CA ARG A 134 5.19 16.72 13.77
C ARG A 134 4.10 17.07 14.78
N ASP A 135 3.57 18.29 14.71
CA ASP A 135 2.53 18.77 15.62
C ASP A 135 1.20 18.04 15.40
N GLU A 136 0.82 17.82 14.13
CA GLU A 136 -0.35 17.01 13.78
C GLU A 136 -0.22 15.58 14.34
N MET A 137 0.95 14.95 14.18
CA MET A 137 1.18 13.59 14.67
C MET A 137 1.15 13.53 16.20
N LEU A 138 1.73 14.51 16.89
CA LEU A 138 1.68 14.60 18.35
C LEU A 138 0.25 14.82 18.86
N ALA A 139 -0.55 15.64 18.17
CA ALA A 139 -1.97 15.82 18.49
C ALA A 139 -2.77 14.52 18.30
N VAL A 140 -2.48 13.74 17.25
CA VAL A 140 -3.11 12.42 17.03
C VAL A 140 -2.75 11.45 18.15
N ILE A 141 -1.48 11.35 18.55
CA ILE A 141 -1.05 10.52 19.70
C ILE A 141 -1.76 11.01 20.98
N GLY A 142 -1.74 12.33 21.19
CA GLY A 142 -2.30 13.02 22.36
C GLY A 142 -1.76 12.49 23.68
N GLN A 143 -2.43 12.84 24.78
CA GLN A 143 -2.10 12.31 26.11
C GLN A 143 -2.88 11.02 26.40
N PRO A 144 -2.33 10.10 27.20
CA PRO A 144 -3.07 8.95 27.71
C PRO A 144 -4.12 9.43 28.73
N GLY A 145 -5.36 8.95 28.60
CA GLY A 145 -6.38 9.12 29.63
C GLY A 145 -6.33 8.03 30.71
N ASP A 146 -7.27 8.08 31.65
CA ASP A 146 -7.26 7.19 32.83
C ASP A 146 -7.79 5.77 32.54
N THR A 147 -8.60 5.64 31.49
CA THR A 147 -9.20 4.35 31.13
C THR A 147 -8.17 3.41 30.52
N TRP A 148 -8.33 2.10 30.77
CA TRP A 148 -7.50 1.06 30.20
C TRP A 148 -7.40 1.14 28.66
N THR A 149 -8.54 1.39 28.00
CA THR A 149 -8.59 1.52 26.53
C THR A 149 -7.79 2.73 26.06
N SER A 150 -7.85 3.86 26.77
CA SER A 150 -7.12 5.07 26.39
C SER A 150 -5.61 4.90 26.50
N GLN A 151 -5.12 4.25 27.56
CA GLN A 151 -3.70 3.96 27.71
C GLN A 151 -3.20 2.99 26.63
N ARG A 152 -3.97 1.93 26.33
CA ARG A 152 -3.65 1.01 25.25
C ARG A 152 -3.54 1.74 23.91
N ASP A 153 -4.52 2.59 23.59
CA ASP A 153 -4.56 3.27 22.30
C ASP A 153 -3.47 4.32 22.16
N HIS A 154 -3.14 5.03 23.25
CA HIS A 154 -2.00 5.92 23.28
C HIS A 154 -0.70 5.17 22.96
N LEU A 155 -0.45 4.05 23.66
CA LEU A 155 0.72 3.20 23.41
C LEU A 155 0.71 2.63 21.98
N LEU A 156 -0.45 2.21 21.46
CA LEU A 156 -0.61 1.74 20.09
C LEU A 156 -0.16 2.80 19.06
N LEU A 157 -0.61 4.05 19.22
CA LEU A 157 -0.27 5.15 18.33
C LEU A 157 1.20 5.57 18.47
N ALA A 158 1.72 5.60 19.70
CA ALA A 158 3.13 5.87 19.98
C ALA A 158 4.04 4.83 19.33
N MET A 159 3.72 3.53 19.48
CA MET A 159 4.47 2.45 18.84
C MET A 159 4.37 2.49 17.32
N LEU A 160 3.19 2.76 16.75
CA LEU A 160 3.02 2.91 15.29
C LEU A 160 3.93 4.03 14.76
N TYR A 161 4.00 5.15 15.45
CA TYR A 161 4.82 6.28 15.05
C TYR A 161 6.33 6.04 15.27
N ASN A 162 6.73 5.52 16.43
CA ASN A 162 8.13 5.20 16.73
C ASN A 162 8.69 4.18 15.73
N THR A 163 7.96 3.08 15.50
CA THR A 163 8.48 1.97 14.70
C THR A 163 8.21 2.11 13.20
N GLY A 164 7.18 2.88 12.81
CA GLY A 164 6.69 2.92 11.44
C GLY A 164 6.18 1.55 10.96
N ALA A 165 5.84 0.64 11.86
CA ALA A 165 5.44 -0.72 11.53
C ALA A 165 4.09 -0.79 10.79
N ARG A 166 3.86 -1.88 10.06
CA ARG A 166 2.54 -2.15 9.46
C ARG A 166 1.55 -2.51 10.58
N VAL A 167 0.26 -2.22 10.37
CA VAL A 167 -0.80 -2.59 11.34
C VAL A 167 -0.75 -4.05 11.73
N SER A 168 -0.58 -4.94 10.75
CA SER A 168 -0.52 -6.38 11.00
C SER A 168 0.71 -6.80 11.79
N GLU A 169 1.79 -6.03 11.74
CA GLU A 169 2.98 -6.28 12.54
C GLU A 169 2.71 -5.84 13.98
N ILE A 170 2.15 -4.64 14.19
CA ILE A 170 1.90 -4.08 15.53
C ILE A 170 0.85 -4.86 16.32
N ILE A 171 -0.29 -5.20 15.71
CA ILE A 171 -1.31 -6.01 16.40
C ILE A 171 -0.82 -7.42 16.74
N GLY A 172 0.24 -7.88 16.06
CA GLY A 172 0.84 -9.20 16.27
C GLY A 172 2.02 -9.20 17.24
N VAL A 173 2.42 -8.04 17.78
CA VAL A 173 3.50 -7.95 18.79
C VAL A 173 3.03 -8.62 20.07
N LYS A 174 3.82 -9.57 20.56
CA LYS A 174 3.63 -10.18 21.88
C LYS A 174 4.47 -9.46 22.93
N VAL A 175 4.15 -9.68 24.20
CA VAL A 175 4.96 -9.16 25.32
C VAL A 175 6.42 -9.61 25.20
N GLY A 176 6.65 -10.89 24.88
CA GLY A 176 7.99 -11.44 24.69
C GLY A 176 8.75 -10.96 23.46
N ASP A 177 8.09 -10.26 22.52
CA ASP A 177 8.77 -9.66 21.38
C ASP A 177 9.37 -8.26 21.73
N VAL A 178 9.14 -7.75 22.94
CA VAL A 178 9.68 -6.45 23.40
C VAL A 178 10.83 -6.64 24.38
N VAL A 179 11.95 -5.97 24.09
CA VAL A 179 13.12 -5.90 24.95
C VAL A 179 13.20 -4.50 25.56
N LEU A 180 13.16 -4.39 26.89
CA LEU A 180 13.15 -3.11 27.63
C LEU A 180 14.50 -2.76 28.30
N GLY A 181 15.56 -3.53 28.02
CA GLY A 181 16.91 -3.33 28.58
C GLY A 181 17.71 -2.20 27.92
N GLU A 182 19.04 -2.24 28.03
CA GLU A 182 19.95 -1.19 27.51
C GLU A 182 19.78 -0.95 25.99
N SER A 183 19.56 -2.02 25.22
CA SER A 183 19.24 -1.96 23.79
C SER A 183 17.75 -2.19 23.55
N ALA A 184 16.93 -1.25 24.02
CA ALA A 184 15.48 -1.41 23.96
C ALA A 184 14.97 -1.45 22.51
N CYS A 185 14.28 -2.54 22.16
CA CYS A 185 13.79 -2.77 20.82
C CYS A 185 12.53 -3.65 20.82
N VAL A 186 11.83 -3.65 19.68
CA VAL A 186 10.72 -4.56 19.41
C VAL A 186 11.03 -5.42 18.20
N HIS A 187 10.78 -6.73 18.32
CA HIS A 187 10.90 -7.68 17.23
C HIS A 187 9.60 -7.73 16.42
N LEU A 188 9.66 -7.27 15.18
CA LEU A 188 8.51 -7.23 14.28
C LEU A 188 8.57 -8.39 13.28
N ARG A 189 7.44 -9.09 13.13
CA ARG A 189 7.29 -10.21 12.18
C ARG A 189 6.52 -9.74 10.95
N GLY A 190 7.24 -9.51 9.85
CA GLY A 190 6.70 -8.99 8.59
C GLY A 190 6.13 -10.04 7.64
N LYS A 191 5.61 -9.56 6.50
CA LYS A 191 5.14 -10.42 5.39
C LYS A 191 6.29 -11.32 4.91
N GLY A 192 6.02 -12.60 4.69
CA GLY A 192 7.02 -13.58 4.25
C GLY A 192 7.94 -14.10 5.36
N ARG A 193 7.50 -14.03 6.64
CA ARG A 193 8.25 -14.51 7.82
C ARG A 193 9.59 -13.78 8.06
N LYS A 194 9.79 -12.60 7.46
CA LYS A 194 10.98 -11.77 7.72
C LYS A 194 10.86 -11.10 9.09
N GLN A 195 11.84 -11.30 9.94
CA GLN A 195 11.94 -10.64 11.24
C GLN A 195 12.84 -9.42 11.13
N ARG A 196 12.48 -8.34 11.83
CA ARG A 196 13.37 -7.18 12.02
C ARG A 196 13.21 -6.63 13.43
N SER A 197 14.31 -6.16 14.00
CA SER A 197 14.30 -5.46 15.29
C SER A 197 14.26 -3.95 15.04
N THR A 198 13.35 -3.25 15.71
CA THR A 198 13.24 -1.79 15.60
C THR A 198 13.49 -1.17 16.97
N PRO A 199 14.44 -0.23 17.11
CA PRO A 199 14.73 0.36 18.41
C PRO A 199 13.59 1.27 18.86
N LEU A 200 13.41 1.34 20.18
CA LEU A 200 12.36 2.10 20.82
C LEU A 200 12.92 3.37 21.46
N TRP A 201 12.13 4.45 21.45
CA TRP A 201 12.45 5.64 22.21
C TRP A 201 12.34 5.38 23.71
N LYS A 202 13.13 6.10 24.51
CA LYS A 202 13.06 6.01 25.98
C LYS A 202 11.65 6.25 26.53
N SER A 203 10.90 7.18 25.92
CA SER A 203 9.49 7.43 26.26
C SER A 203 8.60 6.22 25.98
N THR A 204 8.71 5.62 24.79
CA THR A 204 7.94 4.43 24.42
C THR A 204 8.28 3.24 25.30
N VAL A 205 9.55 3.05 25.65
CA VAL A 205 9.99 2.02 26.63
C VAL A 205 9.33 2.26 27.99
N HIS A 206 9.31 3.50 28.46
CA HIS A 206 8.65 3.86 29.70
C HIS A 206 7.14 3.58 29.65
N GLU A 207 6.45 3.98 28.58
CA GLU A 207 5.02 3.72 28.37
C GLU A 207 4.70 2.23 28.33
N ILE A 208 5.52 1.41 27.66
CA ILE A 208 5.37 -0.05 27.67
C ILE A 208 5.54 -0.59 29.10
N GLY A 209 6.54 -0.11 29.84
CA GLY A 209 6.75 -0.52 31.23
C GLY A 209 5.55 -0.18 32.13
N VAL A 210 4.98 1.02 31.99
CA VAL A 210 3.76 1.42 32.71
C VAL A 210 2.58 0.52 32.33
N TRP A 211 2.41 0.27 31.03
CA TRP A 211 1.36 -0.59 30.50
C TRP A 211 1.44 -2.03 31.05
N LEU A 212 2.62 -2.64 31.06
CA LEU A 212 2.82 -4.00 31.58
C LEU A 212 2.60 -4.07 33.10
N ARG A 213 3.02 -3.06 33.87
CA ARG A 213 2.74 -2.99 35.32
C ARG A 213 1.24 -2.90 35.63
N ARG A 214 0.46 -2.20 34.80
CA ARG A 214 -1.00 -2.13 34.93
C ARG A 214 -1.70 -3.42 34.49
N ASN A 215 -1.01 -4.27 33.73
CA ASN A 215 -1.56 -5.49 33.14
C ASN A 215 -0.71 -6.72 33.50
N PRO A 216 -0.58 -7.06 34.79
CA PRO A 216 0.29 -8.16 35.24
C PRO A 216 -0.16 -9.54 34.73
N SER A 217 -1.40 -9.67 34.26
CA SER A 217 -1.94 -10.90 33.67
C SER A 217 -1.44 -11.18 32.24
N LEU A 218 -0.78 -10.22 31.57
CA LEU A 218 -0.23 -10.42 30.24
C LEU A 218 1.06 -11.24 30.33
N GLY A 219 0.95 -12.55 30.07
CA GLY A 219 2.11 -13.43 29.93
C GLY A 219 2.92 -13.13 28.66
N THR A 220 4.10 -13.77 28.56
CA THR A 220 5.06 -13.59 27.45
C THR A 220 4.45 -13.79 26.06
N ASP A 221 3.53 -14.76 25.93
CA ASP A 221 2.87 -15.08 24.66
C ASP A 221 1.62 -14.27 24.35
N ALA A 222 1.15 -13.47 25.31
CA ALA A 222 -0.02 -12.62 25.14
C ALA A 222 0.28 -11.48 24.17
N ALA A 223 -0.76 -11.03 23.46
CA ALA A 223 -0.67 -9.82 22.65
C ALA A 223 -0.30 -8.63 23.55
N LEU A 224 0.69 -7.83 23.14
CA LEU A 224 1.08 -6.64 23.89
C LEU A 224 -0.08 -5.65 23.99
N LEU A 225 -0.86 -5.52 22.91
CA LEU A 225 -1.98 -4.59 22.78
C LEU A 225 -3.26 -5.37 22.43
N PRO A 226 -3.90 -6.04 23.41
CA PRO A 226 -5.10 -6.83 23.15
C PRO A 226 -6.35 -5.96 22.95
N ASN A 227 -7.39 -6.55 22.36
CA ASN A 227 -8.72 -5.99 22.36
C ASN A 227 -9.34 -6.05 23.78
N ARG A 228 -10.58 -5.58 23.94
CA ARG A 228 -11.25 -5.56 25.26
C ARG A 228 -11.51 -6.96 25.84
N ASP A 229 -11.53 -7.98 24.99
CA ASP A 229 -11.76 -9.38 25.37
C ASP A 229 -10.45 -10.15 25.58
N GLY A 230 -9.29 -9.48 25.56
CA GLY A 230 -7.98 -10.11 25.72
C GLY A 230 -7.40 -10.74 24.44
N ASN A 231 -8.12 -10.69 23.33
CA ASN A 231 -7.71 -11.27 22.04
C ASN A 231 -6.88 -10.28 21.19
N LEU A 232 -6.25 -10.77 20.12
CA LEU A 232 -5.54 -9.92 19.16
C LEU A 232 -6.49 -8.86 18.56
N MET A 233 -6.04 -7.61 18.49
CA MET A 233 -6.78 -6.57 17.77
C MET A 233 -6.85 -6.90 16.27
N THR A 234 -7.97 -6.57 15.64
CA THR A 234 -8.09 -6.62 14.18
C THR A 234 -7.63 -5.30 13.55
N ARG A 235 -7.36 -5.32 12.24
CA ARG A 235 -7.08 -4.09 11.48
C ARG A 235 -8.24 -3.09 11.56
N CYS A 236 -9.48 -3.58 11.58
CA CYS A 236 -10.67 -2.74 11.73
C CYS A 236 -10.69 -2.06 13.09
N ASN A 237 -10.31 -2.77 14.17
CA ASN A 237 -10.21 -2.15 15.49
C ASN A 237 -9.18 -1.02 15.49
N VAL A 238 -7.97 -1.26 14.94
CA VAL A 238 -6.92 -0.23 14.88
C VAL A 238 -7.38 0.99 14.09
N THR A 239 -8.00 0.80 12.92
CA THR A 239 -8.54 1.91 12.11
C THR A 239 -9.62 2.68 12.88
N GLN A 240 -10.53 1.99 13.58
CA GLN A 240 -11.54 2.64 14.39
C GLN A 240 -10.93 3.48 15.52
N ARG A 241 -9.94 2.93 16.26
CA ARG A 241 -9.26 3.66 17.33
C ARG A 241 -8.46 4.85 16.81
N LEU A 242 -7.83 4.70 15.64
CA LEU A 242 -7.14 5.81 14.97
C LEU A 242 -8.11 6.92 14.55
N ASN A 243 -9.27 6.59 13.98
CA ASN A 243 -10.27 7.59 13.60
C ASN A 243 -10.72 8.41 14.81
N ILE A 244 -11.00 7.75 15.95
CA ILE A 244 -11.35 8.45 17.20
C ILE A 244 -10.23 9.41 17.64
N ALA A 245 -8.97 8.98 17.55
CA ALA A 245 -7.82 9.81 17.91
C ALA A 245 -7.65 11.01 16.95
N VAL A 246 -7.90 10.80 15.66
CA VAL A 246 -7.89 11.84 14.62
C VAL A 246 -9.02 12.83 14.83
N ASP A 247 -10.23 12.38 15.13
CA ASP A 247 -11.39 13.24 15.39
C ASP A 247 -11.14 14.13 16.62
N ARG A 248 -10.53 13.57 17.67
CA ARG A 248 -10.05 14.35 18.82
C ARG A 248 -9.01 15.39 18.41
N ALA A 249 -7.99 14.98 17.65
CA ALA A 249 -6.93 15.88 17.20
C ALA A 249 -7.43 16.98 16.26
N ALA A 250 -8.49 16.70 15.49
CA ALA A 250 -9.11 17.65 14.58
C ALA A 250 -9.75 18.86 15.28
N GLN A 251 -10.07 18.73 16.58
CA GLN A 251 -10.54 19.87 17.40
C GLN A 251 -9.45 20.94 17.56
N ALA A 252 -8.19 20.52 17.69
CA ALA A 252 -7.04 21.42 17.78
C ALA A 252 -6.46 21.77 16.39
N HIS A 253 -6.47 20.82 15.45
CA HIS A 253 -5.92 20.97 14.11
C HIS A 253 -6.98 20.73 13.03
N LYS A 254 -7.65 21.81 12.59
CA LYS A 254 -8.73 21.73 11.60
C LYS A 254 -8.31 21.09 10.26
N SER A 255 -7.01 21.12 9.93
CA SER A 255 -6.43 20.45 8.73
C SER A 255 -6.70 18.95 8.71
N LEU A 256 -6.82 18.31 9.88
CA LEU A 256 -7.01 16.86 10.00
C LEU A 256 -8.44 16.42 9.65
N SER A 257 -9.43 17.28 9.86
CA SER A 257 -10.86 16.96 9.67
C SER A 257 -11.22 16.50 8.25
N LYS A 258 -10.50 16.98 7.24
CA LYS A 258 -10.76 16.67 5.82
C LYS A 258 -9.88 15.54 5.29
N ARG A 259 -8.96 15.00 6.10
CA ARG A 259 -7.93 14.05 5.65
C ARG A 259 -8.30 12.63 6.06
N LYS A 260 -8.17 11.69 5.12
CA LYS A 260 -8.28 10.25 5.40
C LYS A 260 -6.95 9.73 5.94
N ILE A 261 -6.82 9.71 7.27
CA ILE A 261 -5.62 9.21 7.94
C ILE A 261 -5.80 7.72 8.20
N SER A 262 -4.84 6.93 7.75
CA SER A 262 -4.79 5.50 8.00
C SER A 262 -3.48 5.14 8.69
N PRO A 263 -3.34 3.93 9.24
CA PRO A 263 -2.04 3.52 9.79
C PRO A 263 -0.91 3.50 8.75
N HIS A 264 -1.24 3.32 7.47
CA HIS A 264 -0.26 3.47 6.39
C HIS A 264 0.20 4.92 6.21
N THR A 265 -0.67 5.89 6.51
CA THR A 265 -0.33 7.31 6.55
C THR A 265 0.63 7.59 7.70
N ILE A 266 0.41 7.04 8.91
CA ILE A 266 1.36 7.17 10.04
C ILE A 266 2.72 6.58 9.67
N ARG A 267 2.74 5.38 9.07
CA ARG A 267 3.98 4.79 8.58
C ARG A 267 4.70 5.67 7.56
N HIS A 268 3.94 6.31 6.66
CA HIS A 268 4.50 7.27 5.71
C HIS A 268 5.06 8.49 6.43
N THR A 269 4.35 9.03 7.43
CA THR A 269 4.82 10.10 8.31
C THR A 269 6.12 9.75 9.02
N THR A 270 6.24 8.56 9.63
CA THR A 270 7.49 8.11 10.28
C THR A 270 8.65 8.12 9.29
N ALA A 271 8.42 7.61 8.07
CA ALA A 271 9.44 7.60 7.02
C ALA A 271 9.91 9.02 6.64
N MET A 272 8.96 9.94 6.47
CA MET A 272 9.24 11.34 6.13
C MET A 272 9.97 12.05 7.26
N HIS A 273 9.56 11.86 8.52
CA HIS A 273 10.24 12.48 9.66
C HIS A 273 11.66 11.94 9.85
N LEU A 274 11.89 10.65 9.63
CA LEU A 274 13.26 10.08 9.61
C LEU A 274 14.10 10.70 8.50
N LEU A 275 13.52 10.86 7.30
CA LEU A 275 14.19 11.49 6.17
C LEU A 275 14.53 12.97 6.45
N GLN A 276 13.59 13.73 7.00
CA GLN A 276 13.78 15.13 7.41
C GLN A 276 14.85 15.29 8.50
N SER A 277 15.02 14.26 9.33
CA SER A 277 16.08 14.20 10.34
C SER A 277 17.47 13.86 9.75
N GLY A 278 17.56 13.65 8.43
CA GLY A 278 18.80 13.36 7.72
C GLY A 278 19.19 11.88 7.67
N VAL A 279 18.28 10.96 8.04
CA VAL A 279 18.56 9.52 7.98
C VAL A 279 18.62 9.06 6.52
N ALA A 280 19.66 8.30 6.17
CA ALA A 280 19.85 7.78 4.82
C ALA A 280 18.71 6.82 4.41
N PHE A 281 18.37 6.84 3.11
CA PHE A 281 17.27 6.02 2.55
C PHE A 281 17.43 4.52 2.79
N SER A 282 18.65 4.01 2.73
CA SER A 282 18.96 2.61 2.99
C SER A 282 18.57 2.20 4.41
N VAL A 283 18.86 3.06 5.39
CA VAL A 283 18.51 2.85 6.80
C VAL A 283 17.00 2.94 7.00
N ILE A 284 16.32 3.90 6.37
CA ILE A 284 14.84 4.00 6.43
C ILE A 284 14.19 2.76 5.81
N ALA A 285 14.70 2.27 4.68
CA ALA A 285 14.19 1.06 4.03
C ALA A 285 14.36 -0.18 4.93
N LEU A 286 15.50 -0.30 5.62
CA LEU A 286 15.75 -1.37 6.59
C LEU A 286 14.82 -1.26 7.80
N TRP A 287 14.68 -0.05 8.38
CA TRP A 287 13.81 0.24 9.51
C TRP A 287 12.35 -0.13 9.23
N LEU A 288 11.85 0.29 8.07
CA LEU A 288 10.48 0.03 7.66
C LEU A 288 10.28 -1.41 7.13
N GLY A 289 11.34 -2.11 6.72
CA GLY A 289 11.23 -3.43 6.08
C GLY A 289 10.58 -3.33 4.70
N HIS A 290 11.14 -2.47 3.84
CA HIS A 290 10.78 -2.39 2.42
C HIS A 290 11.53 -3.46 1.61
N GLU A 291 10.81 -4.20 0.78
CA GLU A 291 11.42 -5.19 -0.13
C GLU A 291 12.01 -4.55 -1.39
N SER A 292 11.65 -3.30 -1.70
CA SER A 292 12.21 -2.56 -2.83
C SER A 292 12.46 -1.11 -2.48
N THR A 293 13.65 -0.63 -2.84
CA THR A 293 14.11 0.75 -2.71
C THR A 293 13.29 1.74 -3.54
N THR A 294 12.58 1.28 -4.59
CA THR A 294 11.64 2.13 -5.37
C THR A 294 10.52 2.69 -4.50
N THR A 295 10.07 1.97 -3.47
CA THR A 295 9.06 2.50 -2.53
C THR A 295 9.61 3.65 -1.68
N THR A 296 10.93 3.67 -1.48
CA THR A 296 11.68 4.66 -0.71
C THR A 296 12.06 5.89 -1.55
N HIS A 297 12.37 5.73 -2.84
CA HIS A 297 12.62 6.87 -3.74
C HIS A 297 11.44 7.86 -3.82
N ARG A 298 10.20 7.36 -3.66
CA ARG A 298 9.00 8.19 -3.64
C ARG A 298 8.96 9.22 -2.51
N TYR A 299 9.77 9.06 -1.45
CA TYR A 299 9.84 10.02 -0.35
C TYR A 299 10.55 11.33 -0.78
N VAL A 300 11.51 11.26 -1.70
CA VAL A 300 12.28 12.42 -2.18
C VAL A 300 11.42 13.36 -3.02
N GLU A 301 10.56 12.80 -3.86
CA GLU A 301 9.67 13.61 -4.70
C GLU A 301 8.72 14.47 -3.85
N ALA A 302 8.38 14.01 -2.65
CA ALA A 302 7.32 14.56 -1.80
C ALA A 302 7.75 15.70 -0.86
N ASP A 303 9.05 15.92 -0.62
CA ASP A 303 9.50 16.95 0.34
C ASP A 303 10.13 18.17 -0.34
N LEU A 304 9.40 19.28 -0.36
CA LEU A 304 9.89 20.55 -0.88
C LEU A 304 11.00 21.14 0.00
N ALA A 305 10.92 21.00 1.33
CA ALA A 305 11.91 21.57 2.24
C ALA A 305 13.29 20.91 2.08
N MET A 306 13.31 19.61 1.77
CA MET A 306 14.56 18.91 1.45
C MET A 306 15.14 19.39 0.11
N LYS A 307 14.28 19.64 -0.90
CA LYS A 307 14.69 20.20 -2.19
C LYS A 307 15.21 21.64 -2.03
N GLU A 308 14.56 22.46 -1.21
CA GLU A 308 15.04 23.81 -0.87
C GLU A 308 16.39 23.76 -0.17
N LYS A 309 16.58 22.88 0.82
CA LYS A 309 17.86 22.71 1.51
C LYS A 309 18.96 22.20 0.57
N ALA A 310 18.61 21.38 -0.42
CA ALA A 310 19.54 20.94 -1.45
C ALA A 310 19.84 22.06 -2.46
N LEU A 311 18.84 22.83 -2.86
CA LEU A 311 18.96 23.98 -3.74
C LEU A 311 19.83 25.08 -3.11
N ALA A 312 19.67 25.34 -1.82
CA ALA A 312 20.48 26.29 -1.06
C ALA A 312 21.97 25.92 -0.98
N ARG A 313 22.35 24.68 -1.35
CA ARG A 313 23.75 24.27 -1.48
C ARG A 313 24.33 24.55 -2.87
N LEU A 314 23.49 24.84 -3.84
CA LEU A 314 23.90 25.28 -5.17
C LEU A 314 24.15 26.79 -5.12
N GLN A 315 25.20 27.25 -5.81
CA GLN A 315 25.34 28.67 -6.07
C GLN A 315 24.29 29.08 -7.09
N GLU A 316 23.53 30.12 -6.76
CA GLU A 316 22.61 30.73 -7.71
C GLU A 316 23.41 31.34 -8.85
N PRO A 317 23.06 31.06 -10.12
CA PRO A 317 23.73 31.70 -11.24
C PRO A 317 23.42 33.21 -11.23
N GLU A 318 24.46 34.05 -11.35
CA GLU A 318 24.32 35.49 -11.53
C GLU A 318 23.75 35.79 -12.92
N THR A 319 22.43 35.66 -13.07
CA THR A 319 21.72 36.10 -14.27
C THR A 319 21.16 37.49 -14.03
N LEU A 320 21.79 38.50 -14.63
CA LEU A 320 21.15 39.81 -14.78
C LEU A 320 19.96 39.64 -15.72
N LEU A 321 18.74 39.79 -15.18
CA LEU A 321 17.56 40.01 -16.01
C LEU A 321 17.75 41.36 -16.70
N CYS A 322 18.28 41.35 -17.93
CA CYS A 322 18.14 42.50 -18.79
C CYS A 322 16.65 42.62 -19.10
N CYS A 323 15.98 43.56 -18.43
CA CYS A 323 14.68 44.04 -18.88
C CYS A 323 14.88 44.60 -20.28
N TYR A 324 14.59 43.78 -21.30
CA TYR A 324 14.53 44.24 -22.68
C TYR A 324 13.51 45.37 -22.74
N HIS A 325 14.00 46.60 -22.78
CA HIS A 325 13.25 47.74 -23.26
C HIS A 325 13.45 47.71 -24.77
N PRO A 326 12.42 47.38 -25.57
CA PRO A 326 12.51 47.63 -27.00
C PRO A 326 12.83 49.11 -27.16
N ALA A 327 13.93 49.43 -27.85
CA ALA A 327 14.11 50.78 -28.38
C ALA A 327 12.87 51.10 -29.22
N ASP A 328 12.38 52.34 -29.12
CA ASP A 328 11.18 52.80 -29.83
C ASP A 328 11.16 52.24 -31.25
N ASP A 329 10.19 51.37 -31.50
CA ASP A 329 10.07 50.60 -32.72
C ASP A 329 9.75 51.59 -33.85
N GLU A 330 10.77 52.02 -34.60
CA GLU A 330 10.65 52.94 -35.74
C GLU A 330 9.56 52.46 -36.72
N LEU A 331 9.31 51.14 -36.79
CA LEU A 331 8.24 50.55 -37.58
C LEU A 331 6.84 50.92 -37.04
N MET A 332 6.66 50.92 -35.71
CA MET A 332 5.42 51.30 -35.05
C MET A 332 5.18 52.82 -35.07
N GLN A 333 6.24 53.63 -35.14
CA GLN A 333 6.14 55.08 -35.35
C GLN A 333 5.74 55.40 -36.80
N PHE A 334 6.41 54.77 -37.78
CA PHE A 334 6.06 54.88 -39.20
C PHE A 334 4.60 54.48 -39.49
N LEU A 335 4.11 53.40 -38.88
CA LEU A 335 2.73 52.94 -39.07
C LEU A 335 1.67 53.85 -38.42
N LYS A 336 2.04 54.72 -37.48
CA LYS A 336 1.14 55.71 -36.87
C LYS A 336 1.09 57.04 -37.63
N ASP A 337 2.07 57.29 -38.50
CA ASP A 337 2.17 58.49 -39.33
C ASP A 337 1.51 58.32 -40.73
N LEU A 338 0.94 57.14 -41.00
CA LEU A 338 -0.02 56.88 -42.10
C LEU A 338 -1.45 57.12 -41.61
#